data_AF-A0A5N1BNQ8-F1
#
_entry.id   AF-A0A5N1BNQ8-F1
#
_cell.length_a   1.000
_cell.length_b   1.000
_cell.length_c   1.000
_cell.angle_alpha   90.00
_cell.angle_beta   90.00
_cell.angle_gamma   90.00
#
_symmetry.space_group_name_H-M   'P 1'
#
loop_
_entity.id
_entity.type
_entity.pdbx_description
1 polymer ?
#
loop_
_entity_poly.entity_id
_entity_poly.type
_entity_poly.pdbx_seq_one_letter_code
_entity_poly.pdbx_strand_id
1 'polypeptide(L)' 'MNKIKSYRQAISYSQNKMAFELGLSINGYRQKESGETEFKKSEMLKFTKVINRFMPNITVQEIFFNQ' A
#
# COMPACT_ATOMS: atom_id res chain seq x y z
N MET A 1 13.42 4.06 5.23
CA MET A 1 12.74 4.43 3.97
C MET A 1 11.40 3.72 3.93
N ASN A 2 10.30 4.43 3.63
CA ASN A 2 8.96 3.85 3.66
C ASN A 2 8.60 3.21 2.31
N LYS A 3 8.78 1.89 2.17
CA LYS A 3 8.51 1.15 0.93
C LYS A 3 7.08 1.33 0.43
N ILE A 4 6.10 1.33 1.33
CA ILE A 4 4.67 1.49 1.00
C ILE A 4 4.44 2.82 0.31
N LYS A 5 4.98 3.91 0.88
CA LYS A 5 4.95 5.24 0.26
C LYS A 5 5.66 5.24 -1.10
N SER A 6 6.82 4.60 -1.21
CA SER A 6 7.57 4.52 -2.47
C SER A 6 6.76 3.82 -3.57
N TYR A 7 6.16 2.66 -3.31
CA TYR A 7 5.31 1.97 -4.30
C TYR A 7 4.08 2.78 -4.67
N ARG A 8 3.39 3.40 -3.70
CA ARG A 8 2.24 4.27 -3.98
C ARG A 8 2.63 5.43 -4.90
N GLN A 9 3.77 6.08 -4.62
CA GLN A 9 4.25 7.20 -5.42
C GLN A 9 4.75 6.75 -6.80
N ALA A 10 5.35 5.56 -6.92
CA ALA A 10 5.80 5.00 -8.19
C ALA A 10 4.63 4.81 -9.17
N ILE A 11 3.44 4.46 -8.68
CA ILE A 11 2.21 4.38 -9.49
C ILE A 11 1.45 5.71 -9.57
N SER A 12 2.03 6.82 -9.09
CA SER A 12 1.43 8.17 -9.08
C SER A 12 0.09 8.26 -8.33
N TYR A 13 -0.13 7.45 -7.30
CA TYR A 13 -1.35 7.50 -6.50
C TYR A 13 -1.19 8.47 -5.31
N SER A 14 -2.24 9.24 -5.03
CA SER A 14 -2.35 9.99 -3.77
C SER A 14 -2.75 9.06 -2.62
N GLN A 15 -2.56 9.51 -1.36
CA GLN A 15 -3.04 8.76 -0.20
C GLN A 15 -4.55 8.55 -0.26
N ASN A 16 -5.30 9.56 -0.73
CA ASN A 16 -6.75 9.46 -0.89
C ASN A 16 -7.15 8.38 -1.91
N LYS A 17 -6.51 8.37 -3.09
CA LYS A 17 -6.80 7.38 -4.14
C LYS A 17 -6.48 5.96 -3.68
N MET A 18 -5.36 5.76 -2.98
CA MET A 18 -5.00 4.45 -2.45
C MET A 18 -5.95 4.01 -1.33
N ALA A 19 -6.36 4.92 -0.44
CA ALA A 19 -7.36 4.62 0.59
C ALA A 19 -8.68 4.14 -0.02
N PHE A 20 -9.13 4.80 -1.08
CA PHE A 20 -10.34 4.41 -1.82
C PHE A 20 -10.24 2.98 -2.40
N GLU A 21 -9.14 2.63 -3.08
CA GLU A 21 -8.94 1.26 -3.62
C GLU A 21 -8.91 0.18 -2.54
N LEU A 22 -8.42 0.51 -1.35
CA LEU A 22 -8.32 -0.41 -0.22
C LEU A 22 -9.65 -0.53 0.54
N GLY A 23 -10.57 0.42 0.36
CA GLY A 23 -11.79 0.55 1.17
C GLY A 23 -11.51 1.08 2.58
N LEU A 24 -10.56 2.01 2.70
CA LEU A 24 -10.15 2.64 3.96
C LEU A 24 -10.52 4.12 3.97
N SER A 25 -10.63 4.70 5.17
CA SER A 25 -10.60 6.16 5.30
C SER A 25 -9.21 6.70 4.98
N ILE A 26 -9.12 7.95 4.53
CA ILE A 26 -7.84 8.60 4.25
C ILE A 26 -6.91 8.61 5.46
N ASN A 27 -7.46 8.83 6.66
CA ASN A 27 -6.71 8.80 7.91
C ASN A 27 -6.24 7.38 8.24
N GLY A 28 -7.09 6.37 8.05
CA GLY A 28 -6.72 4.97 8.27
C GLY A 28 -5.59 4.53 7.35
N TYR A 29 -5.64 4.89 6.06
CA TYR A 29 -4.53 4.63 5.15
C TYR A 29 -3.27 5.41 5.56
N ARG A 30 -3.40 6.69 5.93
CA ARG A 30 -2.26 7.54 6.31
C ARG A 30 -1.51 6.99 7.52
N GLN A 31 -2.24 6.56 8.57
CA GLN A 31 -1.65 5.95 9.78
C GLN A 31 -0.97 4.62 9.45
N LYS A 32 -1.56 3.82 8.54
CA LYS A 32 -0.95 2.58 8.09
C LYS A 32 0.32 2.83 7.27
N GLU A 33 0.26 3.77 6.34
CA GLU A 33 1.42 4.16 5.55
C GLU A 33 2.53 4.71 6.43
N SER A 34 2.25 5.55 7.44
CA SER A 34 3.28 6.06 8.36
C SER A 34 3.84 5.00 9.32
N GLY A 35 3.21 3.81 9.41
CA GLY A 35 3.59 2.74 10.31
C GLY A 35 3.03 2.87 11.73
N GLU A 36 2.12 3.82 11.96
CA GLU A 36 1.41 3.98 13.25
C GLU A 36 0.44 2.82 13.52
N THR A 37 -0.09 2.22 12.45
CA THR A 37 -0.93 1.01 12.53
C THR A 37 -0.54 0.00 11.45
N GLU A 38 -0.74 -1.29 11.71
CA GLU A 38 -0.39 -2.32 10.74
C GLU A 38 -1.47 -2.51 9.66
N PHE A 39 -1.05 -2.91 8.46
CA PHE A 39 -1.98 -3.39 7.45
C PHE A 39 -2.50 -4.79 7.82
N LYS A 40 -3.81 -5.01 7.67
CA LYS A 40 -4.40 -6.34 7.77
C LYS A 40 -3.98 -7.16 6.55
N LYS A 41 -3.97 -8.49 6.67
CA LYS A 41 -3.66 -9.41 5.55
C LYS A 41 -4.48 -9.11 4.30
N SER A 42 -5.78 -8.83 4.45
CA SER A 42 -6.66 -8.46 3.33
C SER A 42 -6.29 -7.13 2.68
N GLU A 43 -5.84 -6.15 3.47
CA GLU A 43 -5.37 -4.85 2.97
C GLU A 43 -4.03 -4.99 2.26
N MET A 44 -3.11 -5.81 2.78
CA MET A 44 -1.84 -6.14 2.12
C MET A 44 -2.07 -6.76 0.74
N LEU A 45 -2.95 -7.77 0.66
CA LEU A 45 -3.30 -8.42 -0.61
C LEU A 45 -3.93 -7.45 -1.61
N LYS A 46 -4.83 -6.56 -1.15
CA LYS A 46 -5.43 -5.53 -1.99
C LYS A 46 -4.37 -4.51 -2.47
N PHE A 47 -3.50 -4.05 -1.58
CA PHE A 47 -2.43 -3.12 -1.94
C PHE A 47 -1.55 -3.72 -3.02
N THR A 48 -1.06 -4.95 -2.81
CA THR A 48 -0.25 -5.68 -3.80
C THR A 48 -1.00 -5.89 -5.11
N LYS A 49 -2.31 -6.16 -5.08
CA LYS A 49 -3.14 -6.26 -6.29
C LYS A 49 -3.22 -4.93 -7.04
N VAL A 50 -3.32 -3.80 -6.34
CA VAL A 50 -3.31 -2.46 -6.96
C VAL A 50 -1.95 -2.19 -7.59
N ILE A 51 -0.84 -2.45 -6.89
CA ILE A 51 0.51 -2.28 -7.42
C ILE A 51 0.72 -3.13 -8.68
N ASN A 52 0.30 -4.40 -8.65
CA ASN A 52 0.45 -5.33 -9.78
C ASN A 52 -0.31 -4.92 -11.05
N ARG A 53 -1.28 -3.99 -10.99
CA ARG A 53 -1.90 -3.41 -12.19
C ARG A 53 -0.93 -2.53 -13.00
N PHE A 54 0.11 -2.01 -12.37
CA PHE A 54 1.08 -1.09 -12.96
C PHE A 54 2.50 -1.66 -12.99
N MET A 55 2.85 -2.48 -11.99
CA MET A 55 4.16 -3.10 -11.83
C MET A 55 3.96 -4.60 -11.58
N PRO A 56 3.97 -5.45 -12.63
CA PRO A 56 3.68 -6.87 -12.48
C PRO A 56 4.76 -7.62 -11.69
N ASN A 57 4.38 -8.75 -11.10
CA ASN A 57 5.23 -9.69 -10.36
C ASN A 57 5.77 -9.18 -9.01
N ILE A 58 5.20 -8.09 -8.46
CA ILE A 58 5.53 -7.63 -7.11
C ILE A 58 4.78 -8.49 -6.09
N THR A 59 5.49 -8.98 -5.07
CA THR A 59 4.91 -9.85 -4.04
C THR A 59 4.56 -9.07 -2.76
N VAL A 60 3.66 -9.63 -1.95
CA VAL A 60 3.36 -9.09 -0.61
C VAL A 60 4.63 -9.05 0.25
N GLN A 61 5.48 -10.08 0.13
CA GLN A 61 6.72 -10.19 0.89
C GLN A 61 7.71 -9.07 0.57
N GLU A 62 7.83 -8.72 -0.70
CA GLU A 62 8.69 -7.62 -1.14
C GLU A 62 8.25 -6.25 -0.58
N ILE A 63 6.93 -6.00 -0.58
CA ILE A 63 6.36 -4.72 -0.14
C ILE A 63 6.39 -4.59 1.39
N PHE A 64 5.96 -5.63 2.11
CA PHE A 64 5.62 -5.53 3.53
C PHE A 64 6.62 -6.19 4.48
N PHE A 65 7.46 -7.12 4.02
CA PHE A 65 8.24 -7.99 4.92
C PHE A 65 9.76 -8.00 4.64
N ASN A 66 10.21 -7.66 3.44
CA ASN A 66 11.65 -7.52 3.18
C ASN A 66 12.16 -6.20 3.75
N GLN A 67 13.08 -6.27 4.72
CA GLN A 67 13.90 -5.13 5.15
C GLN A 67 15.14 -5.02 4.26
#